data_AF-A0A3D0SSK2-F1
#
_entry.id   AF-A0A3D0SSK2-F1
#
_cell.length_a   1.000
_cell.length_b   1.000
_cell.length_c   1.000
_cell.angle_alpha   90.00
_cell.angle_beta   90.00
_cell.angle_gamma   90.00
#
_symmetry.space_group_name_H-M   'P 1'
#
loop_
_entity.id
_entity.type
_entity.pdbx_description
1 polymer ?
#
loop_
_entity_poly.entity_id
_entity_poly.type
_entity_poly.pdbx_seq_one_letter_code
_entity_poly.pdbx_strand_id
1 'polypeptide(L)'
;MVLDPEQRPGVQRVAEIQARIRDLKVRCVFSEPQFQSALVVTIVSGSDAQRGILDPLGAELPAGPDAYFQLLQGLADALKMCLSKT
;
A
#
# COMPACT_ATOMS: atom_id res chain seq x y z
N MET A 1 -3.83 -7.30 6.35
CA MET A 1 -4.43 -8.12 5.28
C MET A 1 -3.64 -7.84 4.01
N VAL A 2 -3.26 -8.88 3.28
CA VAL A 2 -2.53 -8.75 2.01
C VAL A 2 -3.43 -9.29 0.90
N LEU A 3 -3.40 -8.65 -0.27
CA LEU A 3 -4.11 -9.08 -1.48
C LEU A 3 -3.08 -9.55 -2.49
N ASP A 4 -3.35 -10.70 -3.10
CA ASP A 4 -2.57 -11.19 -4.23
C ASP A 4 -2.96 -10.36 -5.48
N PRO A 5 -2.03 -9.61 -6.09
CA PRO A 5 -2.34 -8.78 -7.24
C PRO A 5 -2.67 -9.58 -8.50
N GLU A 6 -2.18 -10.81 -8.62
CA GLU A 6 -2.43 -11.69 -9.78
C GLU A 6 -3.85 -12.28 -9.74
N GLN A 7 -4.52 -12.22 -8.59
CA GLN A 7 -5.87 -12.68 -8.41
C GLN A 7 -6.84 -11.51 -8.26
N ARG A 8 -7.69 -11.31 -9.27
CA ARG A 8 -8.77 -10.32 -9.17
C ARG A 8 -9.78 -10.76 -8.11
N PRO A 9 -9.94 -10.02 -7.00
CA PRO A 9 -10.93 -10.38 -6.01
C PRO A 9 -12.34 -10.21 -6.59
N GLY A 10 -13.23 -11.15 -6.26
CA GLY A 10 -14.65 -11.02 -6.58
C GLY A 10 -15.30 -9.86 -5.84
N VAL A 11 -16.47 -9.42 -6.32
CA VAL A 11 -17.24 -8.27 -5.76
C VAL A 11 -17.52 -8.43 -4.26
N GLN A 12 -17.90 -9.63 -3.82
CA GLN A 12 -18.12 -9.91 -2.40
C GLN A 12 -16.87 -9.63 -1.57
N ARG A 13 -15.70 -10.05 -2.05
CA ARG A 13 -14.44 -9.85 -1.36
C ARG A 13 -14.06 -8.37 -1.29
N VAL A 14 -14.30 -7.60 -2.35
CA VAL A 14 -14.10 -6.15 -2.35
C VAL A 14 -14.97 -5.47 -1.29
N ALA A 15 -16.25 -5.84 -1.20
CA ALA A 15 -17.18 -5.28 -0.22
C ALA A 15 -16.77 -5.60 1.22
N GLU A 16 -16.33 -6.83 1.50
CA GLU A 16 -15.79 -7.23 2.81
C GLU A 16 -14.57 -6.40 3.22
N ILE A 17 -13.68 -6.12 2.26
CA ILE A 17 -12.47 -5.34 2.50
C ILE A 17 -12.84 -3.88 2.82
N GLN A 18 -13.74 -3.28 2.05
CA GLN A 18 -14.24 -1.94 2.31
C GLN A 18 -14.89 -1.82 3.70
N ALA A 19 -15.69 -2.83 4.09
CA ALA A 19 -16.28 -2.88 5.42
C ALA A 19 -15.20 -2.92 6.50
N ARG A 20 -14.21 -3.82 6.38
CA ARG A 20 -13.08 -3.90 7.31
C ARG A 20 -12.29 -2.60 7.41
N ILE A 21 -12.05 -1.92 6.29
CA ILE A 21 -11.33 -0.63 6.27
C ILE A 21 -12.07 0.41 7.10
N ARG A 22 -13.40 0.50 6.97
CA ARG A 22 -14.24 1.42 7.74
C ARG A 22 -14.33 1.02 9.21
N ASP A 23 -14.65 -0.23 9.49
CA ASP A 23 -14.90 -0.73 10.85
C ASP A 23 -13.65 -0.64 11.71
N LEU A 24 -12.49 -0.97 11.13
CA LEU A 24 -11.19 -0.89 11.82
C LEU A 24 -10.57 0.51 11.77
N LYS A 25 -11.21 1.49 11.11
CA LYS A 25 -10.68 2.84 10.91
C LYS A 25 -9.23 2.81 10.41
N VAL A 26 -9.00 2.00 9.36
CA VAL A 26 -7.66 1.79 8.82
C VAL A 26 -7.07 3.13 8.39
N ARG A 27 -5.88 3.45 8.92
CA ARG A 27 -5.18 4.70 8.57
C ARG A 27 -4.53 4.66 7.20
N CYS A 28 -3.92 3.53 6.84
CA CYS A 28 -3.09 3.40 5.64
C CYS A 28 -3.36 2.10 4.89
N VAL A 29 -3.45 2.21 3.57
CA VAL A 29 -3.39 1.10 2.63
C VAL A 29 -2.18 1.31 1.75
N PHE A 30 -1.27 0.33 1.74
CA PHE A 30 -0.07 0.37 0.93
C PHE A 30 -0.23 -0.48 -0.33
N SER A 31 0.26 0.04 -1.46
CA SER A 31 0.38 -0.67 -2.72
C SER A 31 1.84 -0.71 -3.17
N GLU A 32 2.20 -1.68 -4.01
CA GLU A 32 3.51 -1.71 -4.64
C GLU A 32 3.49 -0.96 -5.98
N PRO A 33 4.60 -0.39 -6.47
CA PRO A 33 4.65 0.35 -7.73
C PRO A 33 4.17 -0.48 -8.93
N GLN A 34 4.55 -1.75 -8.93
CA GLN A 34 4.17 -2.73 -9.96
C GLN A 34 2.65 -3.00 -9.95
N PHE A 35 1.96 -2.58 -8.87
CA PHE A 35 0.57 -2.93 -8.55
C PHE A 35 -0.26 -1.69 -8.15
N GLN A 36 -0.14 -0.60 -8.91
CA GLN A 36 -1.00 0.59 -8.80
C GLN A 36 -2.39 0.37 -9.43
N SER A 37 -3.06 -0.72 -9.06
CA SER A 37 -4.33 -1.09 -9.68
C SER A 37 -5.49 -0.21 -9.21
N ALA A 38 -6.47 0.00 -10.10
CA ALA A 38 -7.74 0.65 -9.78
C ALA A 38 -8.44 0.05 -8.55
N LEU A 39 -8.13 -1.21 -8.21
CA LEU A 39 -8.63 -1.89 -7.02
C LEU A 39 -8.31 -1.15 -5.73
N VAL A 40 -7.08 -0.63 -5.57
CA VAL A 40 -6.67 0.10 -4.35
C VAL A 40 -7.55 1.33 -4.17
N VAL A 41 -7.83 2.07 -5.25
CA VAL A 41 -8.73 3.23 -5.26
C VAL A 41 -10.15 2.80 -4.89
N THR A 42 -10.64 1.69 -5.44
CA THR A 42 -11.97 1.16 -5.13
C THR A 42 -12.11 0.77 -3.67
N ILE A 43 -11.14 0.05 -3.08
CA ILE A 43 -11.27 -0.46 -1.70
C ILE A 43 -11.15 0.62 -0.63
N VAL A 44 -10.42 1.71 -0.89
CA VAL A 44 -10.34 2.84 0.06
C VAL A 44 -11.46 3.87 -0.13
N SER A 45 -12.22 3.77 -1.22
CA SER A 45 -13.31 4.72 -1.51
C SER A 45 -14.35 4.75 -0.39
N GLY A 46 -14.72 5.95 0.04
CA GLY A 46 -15.66 6.16 1.15
C GLY A 46 -15.06 5.88 2.53
N SER A 47 -13.73 5.88 2.66
CA SER A 47 -13.02 5.85 3.94
C SER A 47 -12.00 6.99 4.03
N ASP A 48 -11.56 7.31 5.24
CA ASP A 48 -10.49 8.27 5.49
C ASP A 48 -9.08 7.66 5.37
N ALA A 49 -8.99 6.41 4.89
CA ALA A 49 -7.72 5.70 4.75
C ALA A 49 -6.83 6.37 3.70
N GLN A 50 -5.59 6.66 4.07
CA GLN A 50 -4.58 7.17 3.17
C GLN A 50 -3.97 6.05 2.33
N ARG A 51 -3.55 6.41 1.11
CA ARG A 51 -2.83 5.49 0.22
C ARG A 51 -1.34 5.81 0.27
N GLY A 52 -0.52 4.78 0.47
CA GLY A 52 0.94 4.84 0.37
C GLY A 52 1.46 3.86 -0.66
N ILE A 53 2.69 4.10 -1.15
CA ILE A 53 3.40 3.16 -2.02
C ILE A 53 4.60 2.60 -1.26
N LEU A 54 4.80 1.29 -1.28
CA LEU A 54 5.99 0.62 -0.78
C LEU A 54 6.66 -0.13 -1.92
N ASP A 55 7.92 0.17 -2.20
CA ASP A 55 8.71 -0.55 -3.20
C ASP A 55 9.73 -1.47 -2.51
N PRO A 56 9.35 -2.71 -2.16
CA PRO A 56 10.25 -3.64 -1.48
C PRO A 56 11.37 -4.15 -2.39
N LEU A 57 11.24 -3.98 -3.71
CA LEU A 57 12.23 -4.43 -4.68
C LEU A 57 13.28 -3.36 -4.98
N GLY A 58 13.03 -2.11 -4.59
CA GLY A 58 13.91 -0.99 -4.93
C GLY A 58 14.04 -0.84 -6.44
N ALA A 59 12.93 -1.01 -7.17
CA ALA A 59 12.90 -1.01 -8.63
C ALA A 59 13.44 0.28 -9.25
N GLU A 60 13.34 1.40 -8.52
CA GLU A 60 13.87 2.71 -8.94
C GLU A 60 15.26 3.03 -8.34
N LEU A 61 15.83 2.15 -7.51
CA LEU A 61 17.12 2.41 -6.88
C LEU A 61 18.29 2.07 -7.81
N PRO A 62 19.30 2.97 -7.93
CA PRO A 62 20.51 2.66 -8.68
C PRO A 62 21.29 1.53 -7.97
N ALA A 63 21.81 0.60 -8.78
CA ALA A 63 22.68 -0.45 -8.25
C ALA A 63 23.96 0.16 -7.66
N GLY A 64 24.35 -0.29 -6.46
CA GLY A 64 25.53 0.21 -5.78
C GLY A 64 25.64 -0.31 -4.35
N PRO A 65 26.77 -0.03 -3.67
CA PRO A 65 27.01 -0.47 -2.29
C PRO A 65 25.98 0.10 -1.30
N ASP A 66 25.41 1.27 -1.60
CA ASP A 66 24.46 1.95 -0.73
C ASP A 66 23.00 1.54 -0.97
N ALA A 67 22.72 0.76 -2.03
CA ALA A 67 21.36 0.46 -2.48
C ALA A 67 20.50 -0.19 -1.37
N TYR A 68 21.11 -1.06 -0.56
CA TYR A 68 20.41 -1.71 0.56
C TYR A 68 19.99 -0.70 1.64
N PHE A 69 20.86 0.23 2.00
CA PHE A 69 20.56 1.25 3.00
C PHE A 69 19.52 2.24 2.48
N GLN A 70 19.63 2.63 1.21
CA GLN A 70 18.64 3.48 0.53
C GLN A 70 17.26 2.80 0.47
N LEU A 71 17.20 1.50 0.21
CA LEU A 71 15.96 0.72 0.24
C LEU A 71 15.31 0.76 1.62
N LEU A 72 16.06 0.44 2.67
CA LEU A 72 15.52 0.47 4.03
C LEU A 72 15.02 1.86 4.43
N GLN A 73 15.77 2.91 4.07
CA GLN A 73 15.39 4.29 4.34
C GLN A 73 14.12 4.67 3.58
N GLY A 74 14.02 4.34 2.29
CA GLY A 74 12.84 4.61 1.47
C GLY A 74 11.58 3.91 2.00
N LEU A 75 11.69 2.65 2.41
CA LEU A 75 10.58 1.92 3.04
C LEU A 75 10.16 2.56 4.37
N ALA A 76 11.12 2.94 5.21
CA ALA A 76 10.84 3.60 6.49
C ALA A 76 10.15 4.96 6.28
N ASP A 77 10.60 5.76 5.32
CA ASP A 77 10.03 7.06 5.00
C ASP A 77 8.61 6.94 4.44
N ALA A 78 8.36 5.98 3.54
CA ALA A 78 7.03 5.71 3.02
C ALA A 78 6.04 5.28 4.12
N LEU A 79 6.47 4.41 5.04
CA LEU A 79 5.69 4.03 6.21
C LEU A 79 5.41 5.25 7.10
N LYS A 80 6.43 6.03 7.41
CA LYS A 80 6.33 7.22 8.28
C LYS A 80 5.38 8.26 7.69
N MET A 81 5.49 8.55 6.39
CA MET A 81 4.66 9.53 5.70
C MET A 81 3.17 9.23 5.81
N CYS A 82 2.79 7.95 5.70
CA CYS A 82 1.40 7.54 5.79
C CYS A 82 0.94 7.40 7.25
N LEU A 83 1.73 6.75 8.10
CA LEU A 83 1.30 6.40 9.46
C LEU A 83 1.39 7.55 10.46
N SER A 84 2.21 8.58 10.19
CA SER A 84 2.51 9.67 11.14
C SER A 84 1.72 10.95 10.92
N LYS A 85 0.94 11.07 9.83
CA LYS A 85 0.01 12.19 9.68
C LYS A 85 -1.10 12.03 10.72
N THR A 86 -1.22 13.04 11.58
CA THR A 86 -2.23 13.14 12.63
C THR A 86 -3.46 13.85 12.08
#